data_AF-A0A2N5X0M7-F1
#
_entry.id   AF-A0A2N5X0M7-F1
#
_cell.length_a   1.000
_cell.length_b   1.000
_cell.length_c   1.000
_cell.angle_alpha   90.00
_cell.angle_beta   90.00
_cell.angle_gamma   90.00
#
_symmetry.space_group_name_H-M   'P 1'
#
loop_
_entity.id
_entity.type
_entity.pdbx_description
1 polymer ?
#
loop_
_entity_poly.entity_id
_entity_poly.type
_entity_poly.pdbx_seq_one_letter_code
_entity_poly.pdbx_strand_id
1 'polypeptide(L)'
;MKRFDLTFKGDILPDFEPDSVRAGFAELFSINDTLVIDELFSGDSFVLRSNLDRKAAADYFRKVSQVGGRAELVPSEEPKQHARELEVSSAVFAHNPASKAASRHSIEYEVPGSSPGEDDLDIVANPETNQEYHQEAEAVTQAHTPSASEILQRLQSLKRDAEVAHQAKVEQLQQLQSEVKQETSAALEQIKQRRDQILMDSQDELARLQQLEAKSREQYNGDVSALTEEEEKQSHSLQVELKALERRHHEQQTANSVSRQQLEDDRESYRTATEAEVAALEARITALREQCAERIAEADQLLLENQANMDNMATSFNDQTQSLQNAYQNAIEKIELEREAHASRFESELEEISQQQMKHERYREEQLTELWTDEEENQRRAQQRLKQLEVTRKRQQQELQQHLQRLQEEEDKVSKGEVSLP
;
A
#
# COMPACT_ATOMS: atom_id res chain seq x y z
N MET A 1 -26.73 -14.16 -29.32
CA MET A 1 -26.92 -14.12 -27.84
C MET A 1 -26.07 -12.99 -27.30
N LYS A 2 -26.53 -12.25 -26.27
CA LYS A 2 -25.75 -11.15 -25.67
C LYS A 2 -24.55 -11.72 -24.88
N ARG A 3 -23.36 -11.18 -25.11
CA ARG A 3 -22.12 -11.49 -24.39
C ARG A 3 -21.92 -10.46 -23.27
N PHE A 4 -21.23 -10.85 -22.21
CA PHE A 4 -20.96 -10.01 -21.05
C PHE A 4 -19.49 -10.09 -20.65
N ASP A 5 -18.95 -8.96 -20.20
CA ASP A 5 -17.65 -8.86 -19.60
C ASP A 5 -17.82 -8.71 -18.07
N LEU A 6 -17.02 -9.46 -17.33
CA LEU A 6 -16.97 -9.39 -15.87
C LEU A 6 -15.87 -8.42 -15.47
N THR A 7 -16.26 -7.31 -14.86
CA THR A 7 -15.34 -6.25 -14.42
C THR A 7 -15.26 -6.19 -12.90
N PHE A 8 -14.10 -5.79 -12.38
CA PHE A 8 -13.81 -5.66 -10.95
C PHE A 8 -12.94 -4.44 -10.69
N LYS A 9 -13.24 -3.69 -9.62
CA LYS A 9 -12.61 -2.40 -9.29
C LYS A 9 -11.81 -2.41 -7.98
N GLY A 10 -11.50 -3.59 -7.43
CA GLY A 10 -10.87 -3.69 -6.11
C GLY A 10 -11.80 -3.50 -4.92
N ASP A 11 -13.10 -3.25 -5.15
CA ASP A 11 -14.09 -3.05 -4.08
C ASP A 11 -14.40 -4.36 -3.32
N ILE A 12 -14.26 -4.30 -1.99
CA ILE A 12 -14.54 -5.41 -1.06
C ILE A 12 -15.88 -5.15 -0.34
N LEU A 13 -16.67 -6.19 -0.15
CA LEU A 13 -17.93 -6.12 0.59
C LEU A 13 -17.67 -5.88 2.10
N PRO A 14 -18.50 -5.09 2.79
CA PRO A 14 -18.24 -4.63 4.16
C PRO A 14 -18.18 -5.75 5.23
N ASP A 15 -18.64 -6.95 4.90
CA ASP A 15 -18.68 -8.10 5.81
C ASP A 15 -17.49 -9.08 5.63
N PHE A 16 -16.54 -8.77 4.75
CA PHE A 16 -15.43 -9.66 4.40
C PHE A 16 -14.06 -9.06 4.76
N GLU A 17 -13.16 -9.92 5.26
CA GLU A 17 -11.79 -9.55 5.60
C GLU A 17 -10.93 -9.44 4.33
N PRO A 18 -10.15 -8.35 4.15
CA PRO A 18 -9.45 -8.07 2.89
C PRO A 18 -8.44 -9.14 2.50
N ASP A 19 -7.71 -9.71 3.46
CA ASP A 19 -6.70 -10.74 3.20
C ASP A 19 -7.35 -12.07 2.76
N SER A 20 -8.51 -12.39 3.34
CA SER A 20 -9.32 -13.57 2.96
C SER A 20 -9.91 -13.43 1.55
N VAL A 21 -10.37 -12.22 1.18
CA VAL A 21 -10.87 -11.94 -0.17
C VAL A 21 -9.74 -12.05 -1.21
N ARG A 22 -8.54 -11.55 -0.92
CA ARG A 22 -7.37 -11.67 -1.81
C ARG A 22 -6.99 -13.12 -2.06
N ALA A 23 -6.95 -13.95 -1.00
CA ALA A 23 -6.66 -15.38 -1.12
C ALA A 23 -7.73 -16.13 -1.93
N GLY A 24 -9.02 -15.85 -1.69
CA GLY A 24 -10.11 -16.47 -2.46
C GLY A 24 -10.13 -16.02 -3.93
N PHE A 25 -9.72 -14.79 -4.23
CA PHE A 25 -9.53 -14.32 -5.61
C PHE A 25 -8.38 -15.04 -6.31
N ALA A 26 -7.26 -15.23 -5.62
CA ALA A 26 -6.12 -16.01 -6.10
C ALA A 26 -6.55 -17.41 -6.51
N GLU A 27 -7.34 -18.08 -5.67
CA GLU A 27 -7.85 -19.43 -5.90
C GLU A 27 -8.86 -19.47 -7.07
N LEU A 28 -9.82 -18.54 -7.09
CA LEU A 28 -10.89 -18.50 -8.09
C LEU A 28 -10.36 -18.28 -9.52
N PHE A 29 -9.29 -17.50 -9.67
CA PHE A 29 -8.67 -17.21 -10.97
C PHE A 29 -7.33 -17.93 -11.19
N SER A 30 -6.90 -18.76 -10.23
CA SER A 30 -5.62 -19.49 -10.27
C SER A 30 -4.42 -18.58 -10.51
N ILE A 31 -4.40 -17.42 -9.84
CA ILE A 31 -3.31 -16.44 -9.90
C ILE A 31 -2.30 -16.79 -8.81
N ASN A 32 -1.08 -17.17 -9.19
CA ASN A 32 -0.01 -17.54 -8.26
C ASN A 32 0.91 -16.36 -7.88
N ASP A 33 0.78 -15.22 -8.57
CA ASP A 33 1.60 -14.03 -8.34
C ASP A 33 0.88 -13.04 -7.41
N THR A 34 1.47 -12.77 -6.25
CA THR A 34 0.92 -11.84 -5.26
C THR A 34 0.91 -10.39 -5.74
N LEU A 35 1.83 -10.01 -6.64
CA LEU A 35 1.89 -8.64 -7.17
C LEU A 35 0.70 -8.35 -8.09
N VAL A 36 0.27 -9.33 -8.88
CA VAL A 36 -0.90 -9.22 -9.76
C VAL A 36 -2.18 -9.09 -8.94
N ILE A 37 -2.26 -9.78 -7.79
CA ILE A 37 -3.40 -9.65 -6.88
C ILE A 37 -3.42 -8.24 -6.29
N ASP A 38 -2.28 -7.73 -5.80
CA ASP A 38 -2.23 -6.37 -5.24
C ASP A 38 -2.61 -5.30 -6.28
N GLU A 39 -2.25 -5.50 -7.54
CA GLU A 39 -2.66 -4.63 -8.65
C GLU A 39 -4.18 -4.67 -8.90
N LEU A 40 -4.82 -5.84 -8.83
CA LEU A 40 -6.27 -5.99 -8.99
C LEU A 40 -7.08 -5.29 -7.89
N PHE A 41 -6.49 -5.10 -6.70
CA PHE A 41 -7.10 -4.40 -5.56
C PHE A 41 -6.62 -2.94 -5.42
N SER A 42 -5.95 -2.39 -6.43
CA SER A 42 -5.45 -1.00 -6.45
C SER A 42 -6.55 0.06 -6.56
N GLY A 43 -7.78 -0.34 -6.94
CA GLY A 43 -8.89 0.57 -7.24
C GLY A 43 -9.15 0.77 -8.74
N ASP A 44 -8.25 0.29 -9.59
CA ASP A 44 -8.41 0.33 -11.05
C ASP A 44 -9.44 -0.71 -11.54
N SER A 45 -10.14 -0.37 -12.63
CA SER A 45 -11.16 -1.25 -13.22
C SER A 45 -10.52 -2.28 -14.15
N PHE A 46 -10.51 -3.53 -13.74
CA PHE A 46 -10.00 -4.66 -14.52
C PHE A 46 -11.11 -5.53 -15.10
N VAL A 47 -10.91 -6.01 -16.33
CA VAL A 47 -11.75 -7.05 -16.92
C VAL A 47 -11.18 -8.41 -16.52
N LEU A 48 -11.87 -9.12 -15.63
CA LEU A 48 -11.43 -10.43 -15.16
C LEU A 48 -11.61 -11.50 -16.24
N ARG A 49 -12.74 -11.47 -16.94
CA ARG A 49 -13.08 -12.36 -18.07
C ARG A 49 -14.01 -11.64 -19.04
N SER A 50 -13.70 -11.72 -20.32
CA SER A 50 -14.51 -11.16 -21.40
C SER A 50 -15.31 -12.23 -22.15
N ASN A 51 -16.29 -11.80 -22.94
CA ASN A 51 -17.08 -12.64 -23.85
C ASN A 51 -17.84 -13.81 -23.19
N LEU A 52 -18.29 -13.63 -21.95
CA LEU A 52 -19.04 -14.64 -21.22
C LEU A 52 -20.49 -14.75 -21.72
N ASP A 53 -20.97 -15.97 -21.86
CA ASP A 53 -22.41 -16.23 -22.05
C ASP A 53 -23.18 -15.90 -20.78
N ARG A 54 -24.46 -15.52 -20.91
CA ARG A 54 -25.32 -15.12 -19.77
C ARG A 54 -25.25 -16.05 -18.56
N LYS A 55 -25.20 -17.38 -18.80
CA LYS A 55 -25.12 -18.38 -17.73
C LYS A 55 -23.75 -18.35 -17.04
N ALA A 56 -22.66 -18.37 -17.81
CA ALA A 56 -21.31 -18.31 -17.28
C ALA A 56 -21.03 -16.98 -16.55
N ALA A 57 -21.49 -15.86 -17.12
CA ALA A 57 -21.40 -14.53 -16.52
C ALA A 57 -22.06 -14.48 -15.13
N ALA A 58 -23.28 -15.02 -15.01
CA ALA A 58 -23.98 -15.11 -13.74
C ALA A 58 -23.28 -16.04 -12.74
N ASP A 59 -22.73 -17.18 -13.21
CA ASP A 59 -22.00 -18.11 -12.35
C ASP A 59 -20.72 -17.47 -11.78
N TYR A 60 -19.94 -16.77 -12.59
CA TYR A 60 -18.75 -16.06 -12.13
C TYR A 60 -19.09 -14.87 -11.23
N PHE A 61 -20.11 -14.09 -11.56
CA PHE A 61 -20.58 -12.99 -10.70
C PHE A 61 -20.93 -13.49 -9.29
N ARG A 62 -21.64 -14.64 -9.20
CA ARG A 62 -21.96 -15.27 -7.91
C ARG A 62 -20.73 -15.73 -7.16
N LYS A 63 -19.76 -16.36 -7.84
CA LYS A 63 -18.51 -16.82 -7.22
C LYS A 63 -17.68 -15.66 -6.67
N VAL A 64 -17.54 -14.57 -7.43
CA VAL A 64 -16.83 -13.37 -6.98
C VAL A 64 -17.52 -12.73 -5.78
N SER A 65 -18.85 -12.65 -5.81
CA SER A 65 -19.64 -12.14 -4.67
C SER A 65 -19.52 -13.02 -3.43
N GLN A 66 -19.42 -14.35 -3.59
CA GLN A 66 -19.23 -15.30 -2.49
C GLN A 66 -17.88 -15.17 -1.80
N VAL A 67 -16.84 -14.80 -2.56
CA VAL A 67 -15.50 -14.54 -2.06
C VAL A 67 -15.39 -13.15 -1.40
N GLY A 68 -16.42 -12.30 -1.55
CA GLY A 68 -16.47 -10.98 -0.93
C GLY A 68 -16.09 -9.82 -1.84
N GLY A 69 -15.89 -10.05 -3.14
CA GLY A 69 -15.60 -9.00 -4.11
C GLY A 69 -16.85 -8.43 -4.78
N ARG A 70 -16.86 -7.13 -5.03
CA ARG A 70 -17.93 -6.45 -5.78
C ARG A 70 -17.59 -6.42 -7.28
N ALA A 71 -18.16 -7.35 -8.04
CA ALA A 71 -18.05 -7.37 -9.50
C ALA A 71 -19.19 -6.61 -10.20
N GLU A 72 -18.98 -6.23 -11.46
CA GLU A 72 -19.98 -5.61 -12.32
C GLU A 72 -20.01 -6.33 -13.68
N LEU A 73 -21.22 -6.67 -14.16
CA LEU A 73 -21.44 -7.32 -15.45
C LEU A 73 -21.79 -6.28 -16.51
N VAL A 74 -20.89 -6.05 -17.45
CA VAL A 74 -21.06 -5.09 -18.54
C VAL A 74 -21.44 -5.84 -19.83
N PRO A 75 -22.49 -5.46 -20.58
CA PRO A 75 -22.75 -6.06 -21.89
C PRO A 75 -21.57 -5.77 -22.84
N SER A 76 -21.00 -6.81 -23.45
CA SER A 76 -19.92 -6.66 -24.43
C SER A 76 -20.53 -6.12 -25.73
N GLU A 77 -20.38 -4.82 -26.01
CA GLU A 77 -20.54 -4.30 -27.37
C GLU A 77 -19.30 -4.72 -28.19
N GLU A 78 -19.49 -5.03 -29.47
CA GLU A 78 -18.52 -5.56 -30.44
C GLU A 78 -17.04 -5.10 -30.30
N PRO A 79 -16.07 -5.93 -30.75
CA PRO A 79 -14.72 -5.99 -30.20
C PRO A 79 -13.91 -4.72 -30.51
N LYS A 80 -13.91 -3.78 -29.58
CA LYS A 80 -12.90 -2.72 -29.53
C LYS A 80 -11.77 -3.20 -28.62
N GLN A 81 -10.70 -3.67 -29.28
CA GLN A 81 -9.36 -3.74 -28.70
C GLN A 81 -9.01 -2.35 -28.17
N HIS A 82 -9.09 -2.14 -26.85
CA HIS A 82 -8.34 -1.16 -26.06
C HIS A 82 -8.88 -1.18 -24.61
N ALA A 83 -8.52 -2.21 -23.87
CA ALA A 83 -8.38 -2.17 -22.41
C ALA A 83 -7.28 -3.19 -22.07
N ARG A 84 -6.26 -2.78 -21.33
CA ARG A 84 -5.05 -3.56 -21.02
C ARG A 84 -5.38 -5.02 -20.68
N GLU A 85 -5.10 -5.90 -21.63
CA GLU A 85 -5.10 -7.34 -21.45
C GLU A 85 -3.77 -7.70 -20.80
N LEU A 86 -3.78 -7.94 -19.49
CA LEU A 86 -2.68 -8.62 -18.81
C LEU A 86 -2.70 -10.08 -19.28
N GLU A 87 -1.93 -10.37 -20.31
CA GLU A 87 -1.58 -11.73 -20.69
C GLU A 87 -0.80 -12.40 -19.55
N VAL A 88 -1.52 -13.09 -18.66
CA VAL A 88 -0.90 -14.11 -17.81
C VAL A 88 -0.68 -15.32 -18.70
N SER A 89 0.56 -15.47 -19.17
CA SER A 89 1.01 -16.58 -20.02
C SER A 89 0.90 -17.92 -19.27
N SER A 90 -0.27 -18.55 -19.38
CA SER A 90 -0.45 -19.98 -19.21
C SER A 90 0.08 -20.70 -20.46
N ALA A 91 1.39 -20.97 -20.48
CA ALA A 91 2.03 -21.73 -21.55
C ALA A 91 2.88 -22.87 -21.00
N VAL A 92 2.25 -23.88 -20.37
CA VAL A 92 2.77 -25.26 -20.33
C VAL A 92 1.56 -26.21 -20.36
N PHE A 93 1.68 -27.26 -21.17
CA PHE A 93 0.73 -28.37 -21.43
C PHE A 93 -0.16 -28.27 -22.68
N ALA A 94 0.44 -28.59 -23.82
CA ALA A 94 -0.21 -29.44 -24.82
C ALA A 94 0.85 -30.33 -25.51
N HIS A 95 1.12 -31.51 -24.93
CA HIS A 95 1.75 -32.61 -25.65
C HIS A 95 0.65 -33.46 -26.29
N ASN A 96 0.56 -33.47 -27.62
CA ASN A 96 0.37 -34.70 -28.40
C ASN A 96 0.58 -34.43 -29.89
N PRO A 97 1.37 -35.26 -30.60
CA PRO A 97 1.16 -35.44 -32.02
C PRO A 97 0.99 -36.92 -32.37
N ALA A 98 -0.13 -37.24 -33.00
CA ALA A 98 -0.28 -38.42 -33.83
C ALA A 98 -0.82 -38.03 -35.21
N SER A 99 -0.08 -38.47 -36.23
CA SER A 99 -0.56 -38.98 -37.53
C SER A 99 -0.81 -38.04 -38.72
N LYS A 100 0.17 -38.11 -39.65
CA LYS A 100 0.10 -38.43 -41.09
C LYS A 100 -0.26 -37.37 -42.16
N ALA A 101 0.70 -37.31 -43.11
CA ALA A 101 0.56 -37.25 -44.59
C ALA A 101 0.07 -35.90 -45.19
N ALA A 102 0.59 -35.35 -46.29
CA ALA A 102 1.46 -35.88 -47.35
C ALA A 102 2.15 -34.73 -48.14
N SER A 103 3.34 -35.06 -48.68
CA SER A 103 3.84 -34.74 -50.03
C SER A 103 4.39 -33.35 -50.38
N ARG A 104 5.72 -33.36 -50.65
CA ARG A 104 6.50 -32.76 -51.76
C ARG A 104 7.78 -32.10 -51.22
N HIS A 105 8.98 -32.21 -51.77
CA HIS A 105 9.56 -32.92 -52.92
C HIS A 105 11.07 -32.67 -52.77
N SER A 106 11.86 -33.67 -52.41
CA SER A 106 13.33 -33.54 -52.31
C SER A 106 13.96 -34.72 -53.04
N ILE A 107 14.73 -34.36 -54.05
CA ILE A 107 15.50 -35.23 -54.93
C ILE A 107 16.83 -35.49 -54.21
N GLU A 108 17.08 -36.74 -53.84
CA GLU A 108 18.36 -37.21 -53.33
C GLU A 108 18.82 -38.35 -54.24
N TYR A 109 20.05 -38.21 -54.75
CA TYR A 109 20.64 -39.07 -55.76
C TYR A 109 21.02 -40.42 -55.15
N GLU A 110 20.27 -41.47 -55.49
CA GLU A 110 20.74 -42.84 -55.43
C GLU A 110 21.64 -43.13 -56.64
N VAL A 111 22.78 -43.76 -56.36
CA VAL A 111 23.71 -44.36 -57.31
C VAL A 111 23.08 -45.62 -57.91
N PRO A 112 22.92 -45.74 -59.25
CA PRO A 112 22.61 -46.99 -59.90
C PRO A 112 23.74 -47.36 -60.87
N GLY A 113 24.65 -48.22 -60.40
CA GLY A 113 25.54 -48.98 -61.26
C GLY A 113 24.98 -50.39 -61.46
N SER A 114 24.28 -50.60 -62.56
CA SER A 114 24.01 -51.92 -63.12
C SER A 114 24.25 -51.87 -64.62
N SER A 115 25.35 -52.52 -65.02
CA SER A 115 25.55 -53.43 -66.16
C SER A 115 24.64 -53.28 -67.39
N PRO A 116 25.17 -53.48 -68.61
CA PRO A 116 25.47 -54.86 -68.97
C PRO A 116 26.67 -55.09 -69.90
N GLY A 117 27.29 -56.23 -69.69
CA GLY A 117 27.83 -57.05 -70.77
C GLY A 117 29.31 -56.84 -71.03
N GLU A 118 30.11 -57.81 -70.60
CA GLU A 118 31.04 -58.47 -71.51
C GLU A 118 31.35 -59.85 -70.93
N ASP A 119 30.98 -60.85 -71.72
CA ASP A 119 31.21 -62.26 -71.47
C ASP A 119 32.72 -62.55 -71.44
N ASP A 120 33.21 -63.00 -70.29
CA ASP A 120 34.46 -63.73 -70.17
C ASP A 120 34.31 -65.08 -70.90
N LEU A 121 34.82 -65.14 -72.14
CA LEU A 121 35.11 -66.39 -72.83
C LEU A 121 36.56 -66.80 -72.56
N ASP A 122 36.72 -67.72 -71.62
CA ASP A 122 37.90 -68.55 -71.50
C ASP A 122 38.09 -69.40 -72.77
N ILE A 123 39.17 -69.07 -73.47
CA ILE A 123 40.21 -69.91 -74.06
C ILE A 123 40.00 -71.45 -73.96
N VAL A 124 40.30 -72.12 -75.08
CA VAL A 124 40.68 -73.54 -75.29
C VAL A 124 39.58 -74.46 -75.81
N ALA A 125 39.49 -74.57 -77.15
CA ALA A 125 39.72 -75.83 -77.88
C ALA A 125 39.44 -75.60 -79.38
N ASN A 126 40.53 -75.47 -80.14
CA ASN A 126 40.53 -75.62 -81.59
C ASN A 126 40.33 -77.12 -81.94
N PRO A 127 40.17 -77.49 -83.23
CA PRO A 127 39.09 -78.33 -83.73
C PRO A 127 39.64 -79.73 -84.08
N GLU A 128 38.81 -80.65 -84.59
CA GLU A 128 39.18 -81.61 -85.64
C GLU A 128 38.00 -82.57 -85.87
N THR A 129 37.08 -82.12 -86.71
CA THR A 129 36.17 -83.00 -87.43
C THR A 129 36.99 -83.71 -88.50
N ASN A 130 37.44 -84.92 -88.17
CA ASN A 130 37.85 -85.94 -89.13
C ASN A 130 36.72 -86.13 -90.15
N GLN A 131 36.98 -85.84 -91.42
CA GLN A 131 36.41 -86.60 -92.53
C GLN A 131 37.32 -86.45 -93.75
N GLU A 132 38.26 -87.38 -93.83
CA GLU A 132 38.92 -87.74 -95.09
C GLU A 132 37.89 -88.20 -96.12
N TYR A 133 38.07 -87.69 -97.32
CA TYR A 133 37.67 -88.30 -98.56
C TYR A 133 38.19 -89.74 -98.67
N HIS A 134 37.32 -90.70 -98.99
CA HIS A 134 37.71 -91.83 -99.84
C HIS A 134 36.87 -91.80 -101.12
N GLN A 135 37.60 -91.71 -102.23
CA GLN A 135 37.15 -91.72 -103.61
C GLN A 135 36.70 -93.13 -104.05
N GLU A 136 35.62 -93.14 -104.83
CA GLU A 136 35.39 -93.82 -106.12
C GLU A 136 36.16 -95.13 -106.45
N ALA A 137 35.43 -96.17 -106.88
CA ALA A 137 35.29 -96.57 -108.29
C ALA A 137 35.06 -98.09 -108.48
N GLU A 138 34.25 -98.38 -109.50
CA GLU A 138 33.79 -99.67 -109.98
C GLU A 138 34.85 -100.49 -110.77
N ALA A 139 34.47 -101.74 -111.09
CA ALA A 139 34.78 -102.48 -112.33
C ALA A 139 35.77 -103.67 -112.31
N VAL A 140 35.17 -104.87 -112.43
CA VAL A 140 35.42 -105.97 -113.41
C VAL A 140 36.84 -106.11 -114.00
N THR A 141 37.49 -107.28 -113.82
CA THR A 141 37.83 -108.26 -114.90
C THR A 141 38.92 -109.26 -114.50
N GLN A 142 38.76 -110.41 -115.14
CA GLN A 142 39.47 -111.70 -115.17
C GLN A 142 41.01 -111.72 -115.22
N ALA A 143 41.51 -112.79 -114.58
CA ALA A 143 42.42 -113.83 -115.10
C ALA A 143 43.93 -113.61 -115.26
N HIS A 144 44.59 -114.74 -115.00
CA HIS A 144 45.91 -115.18 -115.43
C HIS A 144 47.14 -114.65 -114.69
N THR A 145 47.85 -115.65 -114.13
CA THR A 145 49.13 -115.59 -113.44
C THR A 145 50.21 -114.90 -114.27
N PRO A 146 50.74 -113.75 -113.82
CA PRO A 146 51.83 -113.07 -114.49
C PRO A 146 53.20 -113.51 -113.94
N SER A 147 54.17 -113.50 -114.84
CA SER A 147 55.58 -113.85 -114.63
C SER A 147 56.30 -112.76 -113.81
N ALA A 148 57.33 -113.14 -113.04
CA ALA A 148 58.08 -112.30 -112.10
C ALA A 148 58.62 -110.97 -112.67
N SER A 149 58.71 -110.80 -114.00
CA SER A 149 59.12 -109.56 -114.66
C SER A 149 58.02 -108.47 -114.70
N GLU A 150 56.74 -108.85 -114.75
CA GLU A 150 55.63 -107.90 -114.87
C GLU A 150 55.28 -107.25 -113.52
N ILE A 151 55.51 -107.98 -112.42
CA ILE A 151 55.36 -107.46 -111.05
C ILE A 151 56.40 -106.35 -110.78
N LEU A 152 57.62 -106.49 -111.29
CA LEU A 152 58.68 -105.48 -111.15
C LEU A 152 58.38 -104.19 -111.92
N GLN A 153 57.82 -104.29 -113.12
CA GLN A 153 57.43 -103.10 -113.90
C GLN A 153 56.26 -102.35 -113.27
N ARG A 154 55.27 -103.07 -112.74
CA ARG A 154 54.12 -102.47 -112.04
C ARG A 154 54.52 -101.84 -110.70
N LEU A 155 55.49 -102.42 -109.99
CA LEU A 155 56.09 -101.79 -108.81
C LEU A 155 56.88 -100.53 -109.17
N GLN A 156 57.57 -100.50 -110.31
CA GLN A 156 58.28 -99.30 -110.77
C GLN A 156 57.34 -98.20 -111.26
N SER A 157 56.20 -98.53 -111.87
CA SER A 157 55.17 -97.55 -112.23
C SER A 157 54.49 -96.99 -110.99
N LEU A 158 54.07 -97.85 -110.06
CA LEU A 158 53.52 -97.43 -108.75
C LEU A 158 54.50 -96.57 -107.97
N LYS A 159 55.81 -96.86 -108.05
CA LYS A 159 56.83 -96.02 -107.42
C LYS A 159 56.89 -94.63 -108.05
N ARG A 160 56.87 -94.53 -109.39
CA ARG A 160 56.85 -93.23 -110.08
C ARG A 160 55.54 -92.47 -109.82
N ASP A 161 54.40 -93.15 -109.84
CA ASP A 161 53.10 -92.53 -109.56
C ASP A 161 53.02 -92.07 -108.10
N ALA A 162 53.58 -92.83 -107.16
CA ALA A 162 53.71 -92.43 -105.77
C ALA A 162 54.71 -91.27 -105.58
N GLU A 163 55.83 -91.25 -106.33
CA GLU A 163 56.79 -90.14 -106.33
C GLU A 163 56.14 -88.86 -106.88
N VAL A 164 55.38 -88.94 -107.99
CA VAL A 164 54.65 -87.81 -108.58
C VAL A 164 53.51 -87.35 -107.65
N ALA A 165 52.74 -88.26 -107.07
CA ALA A 165 51.70 -87.92 -106.09
C ALA A 165 52.29 -87.31 -104.81
N HIS A 166 53.46 -87.78 -104.39
CA HIS A 166 54.20 -87.21 -103.26
C HIS A 166 54.73 -85.82 -103.62
N GLN A 167 55.27 -85.62 -104.82
CA GLN A 167 55.73 -84.32 -105.31
C GLN A 167 54.56 -83.31 -105.38
N ALA A 168 53.41 -83.73 -105.93
CA ALA A 168 52.20 -82.93 -105.97
C ALA A 168 51.66 -82.60 -104.57
N LYS A 169 51.72 -83.55 -103.62
CA LYS A 169 51.39 -83.27 -102.20
C LYS A 169 52.37 -82.29 -101.57
N VAL A 170 53.66 -82.38 -101.88
CA VAL A 170 54.68 -81.44 -101.38
C VAL A 170 54.44 -80.04 -101.94
N GLU A 171 54.10 -79.91 -103.23
CA GLU A 171 53.76 -78.64 -103.86
C GLU A 171 52.45 -78.06 -103.28
N GLN A 172 51.42 -78.89 -103.09
CA GLN A 172 50.17 -78.49 -102.45
C GLN A 172 50.41 -78.01 -101.01
N LEU A 173 51.24 -78.73 -100.24
CA LEU A 173 51.63 -78.33 -98.88
C LEU A 173 52.47 -77.05 -98.88
N GLN A 174 53.34 -76.84 -99.88
CA GLN A 174 54.09 -75.59 -100.03
C GLN A 174 53.18 -74.41 -100.38
N GLN A 175 52.19 -74.64 -101.24
CA GLN A 175 51.19 -73.63 -101.58
C GLN A 175 50.33 -73.27 -100.36
N LEU A 176 49.78 -74.28 -99.67
CA LEU A 176 49.06 -74.08 -98.40
C LEU A 176 49.94 -73.39 -97.36
N GLN A 177 51.23 -73.73 -97.27
CA GLN A 177 52.16 -73.07 -96.35
C GLN A 177 52.40 -71.60 -96.74
N SER A 178 52.43 -71.27 -98.03
CA SER A 178 52.56 -69.89 -98.51
C SER A 178 51.29 -69.08 -98.28
N GLU A 179 50.11 -69.67 -98.50
CA GLU A 179 48.80 -69.08 -98.23
C GLU A 179 48.64 -68.83 -96.72
N VAL A 180 48.94 -69.82 -95.88
CA VAL A 180 48.92 -69.66 -94.42
C VAL A 180 49.92 -68.59 -93.96
N LYS A 181 51.13 -68.52 -94.54
CA LYS A 181 52.09 -67.45 -94.22
C LYS A 181 51.58 -66.07 -94.65
N GLN A 182 50.96 -65.97 -95.82
CA GLN A 182 50.42 -64.72 -96.32
C GLN A 182 49.21 -64.27 -95.49
N GLU A 183 48.26 -65.16 -95.21
CA GLU A 183 47.11 -64.91 -94.35
C GLU A 183 47.51 -64.55 -92.92
N THR A 184 48.46 -65.28 -92.32
CA THR A 184 48.97 -64.95 -90.98
C THR A 184 49.68 -63.60 -90.96
N SER A 185 50.46 -63.26 -92.00
CA SER A 185 51.11 -61.94 -92.10
C SER A 185 50.09 -60.81 -92.29
N ALA A 186 49.06 -61.02 -93.11
CA ALA A 186 47.99 -60.06 -93.33
C ALA A 186 47.12 -59.87 -92.08
N ALA A 187 46.81 -60.96 -91.37
CA ALA A 187 46.09 -60.91 -90.10
C ALA A 187 46.91 -60.17 -89.02
N LEU A 188 48.23 -60.42 -88.94
CA LEU A 188 49.11 -59.68 -88.02
C LEU A 188 49.18 -58.19 -88.37
N GLU A 189 49.16 -57.83 -89.65
CA GLU A 189 49.17 -56.44 -90.08
C GLU A 189 47.84 -55.74 -89.76
N GLN A 190 46.70 -56.41 -89.96
CA GLN A 190 45.38 -55.91 -89.52
C GLN A 190 45.31 -55.76 -87.99
N ILE A 191 45.86 -56.69 -87.22
CA ILE A 191 45.93 -56.59 -85.75
C ILE A 191 46.79 -55.40 -85.34
N LYS A 192 47.95 -55.17 -86.00
CA LYS A 192 48.78 -53.99 -85.73
C LYS A 192 48.05 -52.69 -86.03
N GLN A 193 47.38 -52.61 -87.19
CA GLN A 193 46.58 -51.43 -87.56
C GLN A 193 45.46 -51.17 -86.55
N ARG A 194 44.72 -52.21 -86.13
CA ARG A 194 43.70 -52.08 -85.08
C ARG A 194 44.28 -51.64 -83.74
N ARG A 195 45.42 -52.21 -83.33
CA ARG A 195 46.10 -51.82 -82.09
C ARG A 195 46.51 -50.35 -82.13
N ASP A 196 47.11 -49.91 -83.24
CA ASP A 196 47.59 -48.54 -83.38
C ASP A 196 46.42 -47.56 -83.44
N GLN A 197 45.30 -47.95 -84.08
CA GLN A 197 44.05 -47.18 -84.04
C GLN A 197 43.49 -47.06 -82.62
N ILE A 198 43.40 -48.16 -81.87
CA ILE A 198 42.92 -48.15 -80.47
C ILE A 198 43.82 -47.29 -79.59
N LEU A 199 45.15 -47.36 -79.78
CA LEU A 199 46.08 -46.51 -79.06
C LEU A 199 45.86 -45.03 -79.38
N MET A 200 45.64 -44.68 -80.64
CA MET A 200 45.37 -43.31 -81.06
C MET A 200 44.03 -42.80 -80.49
N ASP A 201 42.96 -43.58 -80.61
CA ASP A 201 41.65 -43.25 -80.04
C ASP A 201 41.72 -43.09 -78.50
N SER A 202 42.51 -43.93 -77.82
CA SER A 202 42.72 -43.82 -76.37
C SER A 202 43.51 -42.57 -75.97
N GLN A 203 44.47 -42.15 -76.79
CA GLN A 203 45.24 -40.91 -76.57
C GLN A 203 44.35 -39.69 -76.78
N ASP A 204 43.50 -39.70 -77.81
CA ASP A 204 42.54 -38.62 -78.08
C ASP A 204 41.49 -38.51 -76.97
N GLU A 205 40.96 -39.63 -76.47
CA GLU A 205 39.99 -39.62 -75.36
C GLU A 205 40.66 -39.16 -74.05
N LEU A 206 41.91 -39.55 -73.79
CA LEU A 206 42.67 -39.05 -72.64
C LEU A 206 42.91 -37.54 -72.73
N ALA A 207 43.26 -37.02 -73.91
CA ALA A 207 43.40 -35.59 -74.14
C ALA A 207 42.06 -34.84 -73.93
N ARG A 208 40.96 -35.41 -74.39
CA ARG A 208 39.61 -34.87 -74.18
C ARG A 208 39.22 -34.83 -72.71
N LEU A 209 39.48 -35.90 -71.96
CA LEU A 209 39.21 -35.96 -70.52
C LEU A 209 40.08 -34.96 -69.75
N GLN A 210 41.35 -34.80 -70.10
CA GLN A 210 42.23 -33.78 -69.50
C GLN A 210 41.71 -32.36 -69.76
N GLN A 211 41.19 -32.08 -70.96
CA GLN A 211 40.58 -30.78 -71.26
C GLN A 211 39.28 -30.55 -70.47
N LEU A 212 38.44 -31.57 -70.33
CA LEU A 212 37.24 -31.50 -69.51
C LEU A 212 37.57 -31.28 -68.03
N GLU A 213 38.58 -31.98 -67.51
CA GLU A 213 39.06 -31.81 -66.15
C GLU A 213 39.63 -30.41 -65.93
N ALA A 214 40.46 -29.90 -66.86
CA ALA A 214 40.99 -28.54 -66.79
C ALA A 214 39.86 -27.50 -66.79
N LYS A 215 38.86 -27.66 -67.68
CA LYS A 215 37.69 -26.77 -67.75
C LYS A 215 36.85 -26.83 -66.46
N SER A 216 36.65 -28.01 -65.90
CA SER A 216 35.92 -28.18 -64.64
C SER A 216 36.66 -27.57 -63.46
N ARG A 217 38.00 -27.70 -63.42
CA ARG A 217 38.86 -27.06 -62.40
C ARG A 217 38.85 -25.54 -62.53
N GLU A 218 38.88 -25.00 -63.74
CA GLU A 218 38.78 -23.55 -63.98
C GLU A 218 37.42 -23.02 -63.52
N GLN A 219 36.33 -23.72 -63.84
CA GLN A 219 34.98 -23.36 -63.37
C GLN A 219 34.90 -23.41 -61.84
N TYR A 220 35.34 -24.50 -61.22
CA TYR A 220 35.34 -24.65 -59.77
C TYR A 220 36.18 -23.57 -59.07
N ASN A 221 37.39 -23.30 -59.57
CA ASN A 221 38.24 -22.24 -59.02
C ASN A 221 37.59 -20.85 -59.20
N GLY A 222 36.92 -20.62 -60.33
CA GLY A 222 36.11 -19.42 -60.58
C GLY A 222 34.99 -19.27 -59.54
N ASP A 223 34.19 -20.30 -59.34
CA ASP A 223 33.08 -20.31 -58.38
C ASP A 223 33.57 -20.13 -56.94
N VAL A 224 34.65 -20.81 -56.54
CA VAL A 224 35.27 -20.64 -55.21
C VAL A 224 35.79 -19.21 -55.03
N SER A 225 36.43 -18.62 -56.05
CA SER A 225 36.89 -17.23 -55.98
C SER A 225 35.73 -16.23 -55.86
N ALA A 226 34.62 -16.48 -56.57
CA ALA A 226 33.44 -15.62 -56.49
C ALA A 226 32.76 -15.72 -55.11
N LEU A 227 32.63 -16.94 -54.56
CA LEU A 227 32.07 -17.17 -53.23
C LEU A 227 32.94 -16.56 -52.13
N THR A 228 34.26 -16.69 -52.21
CA THR A 228 35.18 -16.08 -51.24
C THR A 228 35.13 -14.55 -51.27
N GLU A 229 35.06 -13.93 -52.46
CA GLU A 229 34.85 -12.48 -52.55
C GLU A 229 33.49 -12.04 -51.97
N GLU A 230 32.44 -12.83 -52.16
CA GLU A 230 31.12 -12.52 -51.61
C GLU A 230 31.09 -12.67 -50.08
N GLU A 231 31.72 -13.71 -49.54
CA GLU A 231 31.91 -13.91 -48.10
C GLU A 231 32.69 -12.76 -47.47
N GLU A 232 33.79 -12.31 -48.10
CA GLU A 232 34.56 -11.17 -47.61
C GLU A 232 33.75 -9.87 -47.61
N LYS A 233 32.98 -9.62 -48.68
CA LYS A 233 32.08 -8.45 -48.77
C LYS A 233 31.01 -8.49 -47.69
N GLN A 234 30.35 -9.63 -47.47
CA GLN A 234 29.33 -9.79 -46.45
C GLN A 234 29.92 -9.68 -45.04
N SER A 235 31.04 -10.34 -44.78
CA SER A 235 31.76 -10.26 -43.50
C SER A 235 32.18 -8.82 -43.17
N HIS A 236 32.73 -8.10 -44.15
CA HIS A 236 33.08 -6.69 -43.98
C HIS A 236 31.85 -5.82 -43.72
N SER A 237 30.75 -6.02 -44.46
CA SER A 237 29.49 -5.30 -44.26
C SER A 237 28.94 -5.51 -42.85
N LEU A 238 28.84 -6.77 -42.40
CA LEU A 238 28.37 -7.11 -41.06
C LEU A 238 29.28 -6.55 -39.97
N GLN A 239 30.61 -6.56 -40.19
CA GLN A 239 31.56 -5.97 -39.25
C GLN A 239 31.38 -4.45 -39.11
N VAL A 240 31.09 -3.75 -40.21
CA VAL A 240 30.79 -2.31 -40.19
C VAL A 240 29.48 -2.04 -39.45
N GLU A 241 28.44 -2.84 -39.70
CA GLU A 241 27.15 -2.72 -39.00
C GLU A 241 27.26 -2.99 -37.49
N LEU A 242 28.00 -4.04 -37.10
CA LEU A 242 28.27 -4.33 -35.68
C LEU A 242 28.99 -3.17 -34.99
N LYS A 243 30.04 -2.62 -35.61
CA LYS A 243 30.75 -1.45 -35.06
C LYS A 243 29.84 -0.23 -34.96
N ALA A 244 28.93 -0.03 -35.91
CA ALA A 244 27.96 1.05 -35.85
C ALA A 244 26.94 0.86 -34.71
N LEU A 245 26.45 -0.37 -34.51
CA LEU A 245 25.57 -0.71 -33.40
C LEU A 245 26.25 -0.57 -32.04
N GLU A 246 27.49 -1.02 -31.90
CA GLU A 246 28.28 -0.85 -30.67
C GLU A 246 28.45 0.62 -30.30
N ARG A 247 28.77 1.48 -31.29
CA ARG A 247 28.84 2.93 -31.07
C ARG A 247 27.51 3.52 -30.62
N ARG A 248 26.40 3.19 -31.29
CA ARG A 248 25.07 3.67 -30.89
C ARG A 248 24.70 3.20 -29.48
N HIS A 249 24.99 1.96 -29.14
CA HIS A 249 24.73 1.43 -27.82
C HIS A 249 25.57 2.14 -26.76
N HIS A 250 26.86 2.39 -27.02
CA HIS A 250 27.72 3.14 -26.11
C HIS A 250 27.26 4.60 -25.95
N GLU A 251 26.93 5.28 -27.05
CA GLU A 251 26.36 6.63 -27.04
C GLU A 251 25.06 6.67 -26.23
N GLN A 252 24.16 5.71 -26.43
CA GLN A 252 22.92 5.62 -25.66
C GLN A 252 23.16 5.33 -24.18
N GLN A 253 24.12 4.46 -23.84
CA GLN A 253 24.49 4.19 -22.44
C GLN A 253 25.04 5.43 -21.75
N THR A 254 25.92 6.17 -22.42
CA THR A 254 26.48 7.42 -21.87
C THR A 254 25.42 8.51 -21.74
N ALA A 255 24.52 8.64 -22.73
CA ALA A 255 23.39 9.58 -22.64
C ALA A 255 22.44 9.21 -21.48
N ASN A 256 22.14 7.92 -21.32
CA ASN A 256 21.31 7.44 -20.21
C ASN A 256 21.99 7.62 -18.85
N SER A 257 23.31 7.41 -18.75
CA SER A 257 24.04 7.61 -17.49
C SER A 257 24.09 9.08 -17.09
N VAL A 258 24.31 9.99 -18.06
CA VAL A 258 24.28 11.43 -17.80
C VAL A 258 22.87 11.89 -17.41
N SER A 259 21.84 11.44 -18.14
CA SER A 259 20.44 11.75 -17.80
C SER A 259 20.05 11.22 -16.42
N ARG A 260 20.47 10.00 -16.06
CA ARG A 260 20.25 9.43 -14.73
C ARG A 260 20.95 10.24 -13.65
N GLN A 261 22.21 10.63 -13.86
CA GLN A 261 22.96 11.43 -12.90
C GLN A 261 22.31 12.80 -12.70
N GLN A 262 21.84 13.46 -13.77
CA GLN A 262 21.08 14.70 -13.66
C GLN A 262 19.80 14.54 -12.84
N LEU A 263 19.03 13.47 -13.05
CA LEU A 263 17.84 13.19 -12.26
C LEU A 263 18.16 12.89 -10.79
N GLU A 264 19.30 12.25 -10.50
CA GLU A 264 19.78 12.01 -9.15
C GLU A 264 20.18 13.33 -8.46
N ASP A 265 20.93 14.19 -9.14
CA ASP A 265 21.32 15.52 -8.67
C ASP A 265 20.09 16.41 -8.42
N ASP A 266 19.13 16.43 -9.34
CA ASP A 266 17.87 17.16 -9.20
C ASP A 266 17.07 16.63 -8.01
N ARG A 267 16.99 15.31 -7.84
CA ARG A 267 16.29 14.69 -6.69
C ARG A 267 16.94 15.07 -5.36
N GLU A 268 18.26 15.08 -5.28
CA GLU A 268 18.99 15.50 -4.09
C GLU A 268 18.80 17.00 -3.80
N SER A 269 18.80 17.84 -4.84
CA SER A 269 18.49 19.27 -4.73
C SER A 269 17.07 19.49 -4.18
N TYR A 270 16.06 18.83 -4.72
CA TYR A 270 14.70 18.93 -4.20
C TYR A 270 14.59 18.40 -2.78
N ARG A 271 15.23 17.27 -2.48
CA ARG A 271 15.23 16.71 -1.13
C ARG A 271 15.81 17.70 -0.12
N THR A 272 16.99 18.23 -0.37
CA THR A 272 17.64 19.20 0.53
C THR A 272 16.84 20.49 0.68
N ALA A 273 16.21 20.98 -0.40
CA ALA A 273 15.31 22.13 -0.34
C ALA A 273 14.09 21.85 0.54
N THR A 274 13.44 20.69 0.38
CA THR A 274 12.29 20.30 1.20
C THR A 274 12.66 20.08 2.67
N GLU A 275 13.81 19.45 2.95
CA GLU A 275 14.32 19.26 4.31
C GLU A 275 14.60 20.63 4.99
N ALA A 276 15.14 21.60 4.24
CA ALA A 276 15.35 22.95 4.73
C ALA A 276 14.03 23.71 5.01
N GLU A 277 13.03 23.57 4.14
CA GLU A 277 11.70 24.15 4.36
C GLU A 277 11.00 23.55 5.59
N VAL A 278 11.06 22.22 5.75
CA VAL A 278 10.52 21.53 6.93
C VAL A 278 11.21 22.02 8.21
N ALA A 279 12.54 22.09 8.22
CA ALA A 279 13.29 22.59 9.37
C ALA A 279 12.92 24.05 9.72
N ALA A 280 12.71 24.91 8.71
CA ALA A 280 12.28 26.28 8.91
C ALA A 280 10.86 26.37 9.50
N LEU A 281 9.93 25.51 9.05
CA LEU A 281 8.57 25.44 9.60
C LEU A 281 8.57 24.92 11.04
N GLU A 282 9.37 23.91 11.36
CA GLU A 282 9.52 23.39 12.73
C GLU A 282 10.09 24.46 13.68
N ALA A 283 11.10 25.21 13.24
CA ALA A 283 11.64 26.35 13.99
C ALA A 283 10.57 27.44 14.22
N ARG A 284 9.70 27.70 13.24
CA ARG A 284 8.60 28.65 13.39
C ARG A 284 7.53 28.14 14.37
N ILE A 285 7.19 26.86 14.33
CA ILE A 285 6.21 26.24 15.24
C ILE A 285 6.72 26.31 16.68
N THR A 286 8.00 26.01 16.91
CA THR A 286 8.61 26.07 18.24
C THR A 286 8.61 27.49 18.80
N ALA A 287 9.03 28.49 18.01
CA ALA A 287 8.98 29.90 18.41
C ALA A 287 7.55 30.37 18.74
N LEU A 288 6.54 29.96 17.95
CA LEU A 288 5.14 30.30 18.23
C LEU A 288 4.63 29.64 19.52
N ARG A 289 5.05 28.41 19.81
CA ARG A 289 4.69 27.73 21.07
C ARG A 289 5.27 28.44 22.28
N GLU A 290 6.53 28.87 22.20
CA GLU A 290 7.19 29.64 23.27
C GLU A 290 6.47 30.97 23.50
N GLN A 291 6.17 31.72 22.44
CA GLN A 291 5.41 32.97 22.55
C GLN A 291 4.01 32.76 23.17
N CYS A 292 3.33 31.67 22.82
CA CYS A 292 2.05 31.34 23.45
C CYS A 292 2.21 31.00 24.94
N ALA A 293 3.26 30.27 25.31
CA ALA A 293 3.54 29.94 26.71
C ALA A 293 3.84 31.21 27.54
N GLU A 294 4.61 32.15 26.99
CA GLU A 294 4.87 33.46 27.63
C GLU A 294 3.56 34.23 27.86
N ARG A 295 2.70 34.33 26.84
CA ARG A 295 1.41 35.02 26.97
C ARG A 295 0.47 34.37 27.98
N ILE A 296 0.49 33.04 28.08
CA ILE A 296 -0.29 32.32 29.10
C ILE A 296 0.26 32.66 30.48
N ALA A 297 1.59 32.65 30.68
CA ALA A 297 2.20 33.01 31.95
C ALA A 297 1.91 34.47 32.36
N GLU A 298 1.94 35.41 31.41
CA GLU A 298 1.54 36.80 31.64
C GLU A 298 0.07 36.91 32.08
N ALA A 299 -0.83 36.19 31.41
CA ALA A 299 -2.25 36.17 31.76
C ALA A 299 -2.49 35.57 33.16
N ASP A 300 -1.79 34.49 33.50
CA ASP A 300 -1.87 33.85 34.81
C ASP A 300 -1.35 34.78 35.91
N GLN A 301 -0.27 35.53 35.67
CA GLN A 301 0.22 36.54 36.60
C GLN A 301 -0.83 37.64 36.84
N LEU A 302 -1.45 38.16 35.78
CA LEU A 302 -2.50 39.17 35.90
C LEU A 302 -3.72 38.65 36.66
N LEU A 303 -4.07 37.37 36.51
CA LEU A 303 -5.15 36.75 37.28
C LEU A 303 -4.80 36.67 38.77
N LEU A 304 -3.56 36.27 39.11
CA LEU A 304 -3.08 36.23 40.50
C LEU A 304 -3.06 37.63 41.14
N GLU A 305 -2.59 38.65 40.42
CA GLU A 305 -2.59 40.03 40.89
C GLU A 305 -4.01 40.56 41.12
N ASN A 306 -4.93 40.29 40.19
CA ASN A 306 -6.33 40.66 40.35
C ASN A 306 -6.98 39.95 41.54
N GLN A 307 -6.70 38.67 41.74
CA GLN A 307 -7.22 37.91 42.87
C GLN A 307 -6.70 38.49 44.20
N ALA A 308 -5.40 38.77 44.30
CA ALA A 308 -4.82 39.41 45.47
C ALA A 308 -5.43 40.79 45.75
N ASN A 309 -5.69 41.60 44.71
CA ASN A 309 -6.37 42.88 44.85
C ASN A 309 -7.81 42.72 45.36
N MET A 310 -8.54 41.72 44.87
CA MET A 310 -9.90 41.41 45.35
C MET A 310 -9.89 40.95 46.82
N ASP A 311 -8.93 40.12 47.22
CA ASP A 311 -8.79 39.66 48.61
C ASP A 311 -8.41 40.83 49.53
N ASN A 312 -7.52 41.72 49.10
CA ASN A 312 -7.17 42.95 49.82
C ASN A 312 -8.37 43.90 49.95
N MET A 313 -9.20 44.01 48.91
CA MET A 313 -10.42 44.82 48.95
C MET A 313 -11.46 44.21 49.89
N ALA A 314 -11.63 42.88 49.86
CA ALA A 314 -12.54 42.16 50.75
C ALA A 314 -12.13 42.29 52.23
N THR A 315 -10.83 42.15 52.52
CA THR A 315 -10.30 42.36 53.88
C THR A 315 -10.50 43.81 54.33
N SER A 316 -10.21 44.80 53.48
CA SER A 316 -10.47 46.20 53.80
C SER A 316 -11.95 46.50 54.09
N PHE A 317 -12.89 45.90 53.34
CA PHE A 317 -14.32 46.07 53.62
C PHE A 317 -14.74 45.38 54.91
N ASN A 318 -14.19 44.21 55.20
CA ASN A 318 -14.44 43.51 56.45
C ASN A 318 -13.95 44.35 57.65
N ASP A 319 -12.75 44.92 57.56
CA ASP A 319 -12.19 45.78 58.61
C ASP A 319 -13.02 47.04 58.83
N GLN A 320 -13.48 47.68 57.74
CA GLN A 320 -14.41 48.82 57.82
C GLN A 320 -15.73 48.43 58.49
N THR A 321 -16.29 47.27 58.14
CA THR A 321 -17.53 46.76 58.71
C THR A 321 -17.36 46.50 60.21
N GLN A 322 -16.27 45.85 60.62
CA GLN A 322 -15.96 45.61 62.02
C GLN A 322 -15.74 46.92 62.78
N SER A 323 -15.02 47.88 62.21
CA SER A 323 -14.83 49.20 62.83
C SER A 323 -16.16 49.93 63.03
N LEU A 324 -17.06 49.88 62.04
CA LEU A 324 -18.40 50.48 62.14
C LEU A 324 -19.25 49.77 63.21
N GLN A 325 -19.20 48.43 63.25
CA GLN A 325 -19.90 47.64 64.25
C GLN A 325 -19.41 47.96 65.67
N ASN A 326 -18.11 48.08 65.87
CA ASN A 326 -17.52 48.48 67.14
C ASN A 326 -17.91 49.91 67.52
N ALA A 327 -17.89 50.85 66.57
CA ALA A 327 -18.32 52.22 66.82
C ALA A 327 -19.81 52.30 67.19
N TYR A 328 -20.66 51.52 66.52
CA TYR A 328 -22.08 51.41 66.85
C TYR A 328 -22.29 50.84 68.25
N GLN A 329 -21.59 49.76 68.60
CA GLN A 329 -21.69 49.13 69.92
C GLN A 329 -21.25 50.11 71.03
N ASN A 330 -20.12 50.79 70.85
CA ASN A 330 -19.65 51.82 71.78
C ASN A 330 -20.65 52.97 71.94
N ALA A 331 -21.34 53.37 70.86
CA ALA A 331 -22.35 54.41 70.90
C ALA A 331 -23.60 53.96 71.70
N ILE A 332 -24.02 52.70 71.54
CA ILE A 332 -25.11 52.13 72.36
C ILE A 332 -24.71 52.12 73.82
N GLU A 333 -23.56 51.56 74.16
CA GLU A 333 -23.07 51.47 75.55
C GLU A 333 -22.98 52.85 76.20
N LYS A 334 -22.53 53.86 75.44
CA LYS A 334 -22.52 55.25 75.91
C LYS A 334 -23.93 55.77 76.22
N ILE A 335 -24.90 55.53 75.34
CA ILE A 335 -26.29 55.97 75.54
C ILE A 335 -26.90 55.24 76.74
N GLU A 336 -26.61 53.94 76.92
CA GLU A 336 -27.07 53.17 78.07
C GLU A 336 -26.51 53.73 79.38
N LEU A 337 -25.21 54.03 79.42
CA LEU A 337 -24.57 54.64 80.59
C LEU A 337 -25.12 56.05 80.88
N GLU A 338 -25.38 56.86 79.86
CA GLU A 338 -26.04 58.16 80.02
C GLU A 338 -27.49 58.02 80.55
N ARG A 339 -28.23 57.00 80.09
CA ARG A 339 -29.58 56.69 80.59
C ARG A 339 -29.55 56.26 82.05
N GLU A 340 -28.62 55.38 82.44
CA GLU A 340 -28.43 54.97 83.84
C GLU A 340 -28.07 56.16 84.72
N ALA A 341 -27.13 57.01 84.29
CA ALA A 341 -26.76 58.21 85.02
C ALA A 341 -27.94 59.19 85.17
N HIS A 342 -28.76 59.36 84.13
CA HIS A 342 -29.97 60.18 84.20
C HIS A 342 -31.01 59.55 85.14
N ALA A 343 -31.20 58.24 85.10
CA ALA A 343 -32.10 57.53 86.00
C ALA A 343 -31.68 57.69 87.46
N SER A 344 -30.40 57.50 87.80
CA SER A 344 -29.90 57.70 89.16
C SER A 344 -30.01 59.15 89.63
N ARG A 345 -29.79 60.14 88.74
CA ARG A 345 -30.04 61.56 89.07
C ARG A 345 -31.51 61.81 89.40
N PHE A 346 -32.41 61.27 88.57
CA PHE A 346 -33.84 61.41 88.79
C PHE A 346 -34.29 60.75 90.10
N GLU A 347 -33.76 59.56 90.43
CA GLU A 347 -33.99 58.91 91.73
C GLU A 347 -33.50 59.78 92.90
N SER A 348 -32.29 60.35 92.80
CA SER A 348 -31.77 61.28 93.81
C SER A 348 -32.62 62.55 93.95
N GLU A 349 -33.11 63.13 92.86
CA GLU A 349 -34.01 64.29 92.89
C GLU A 349 -35.35 63.93 93.56
N LEU A 350 -35.90 62.75 93.28
CA LEU A 350 -37.11 62.26 93.95
C LEU A 350 -36.89 62.06 95.45
N GLU A 351 -35.75 61.51 95.85
CA GLU A 351 -35.37 61.38 97.26
C GLU A 351 -35.25 62.76 97.94
N GLU A 352 -34.61 63.73 97.30
CA GLU A 352 -34.51 65.10 97.81
C GLU A 352 -35.88 65.76 97.97
N ILE A 353 -36.77 65.62 96.98
CA ILE A 353 -38.15 66.12 97.05
C ILE A 353 -38.89 65.44 98.21
N SER A 354 -38.76 64.13 98.36
CA SER A 354 -39.37 63.38 99.47
C SER A 354 -38.85 63.86 100.84
N GLN A 355 -37.55 64.09 100.97
CA GLN A 355 -36.97 64.66 102.19
C GLN A 355 -37.47 66.07 102.48
N GLN A 356 -37.61 66.92 101.45
CA GLN A 356 -38.18 68.26 101.60
C GLN A 356 -39.65 68.21 102.02
N GLN A 357 -40.44 67.30 101.44
CA GLN A 357 -41.83 67.07 101.85
C GLN A 357 -41.90 66.64 103.31
N MET A 358 -41.08 65.68 103.75
CA MET A 358 -41.01 65.24 105.14
C MET A 358 -40.60 66.38 106.10
N LYS A 359 -39.64 67.23 105.70
CA LYS A 359 -39.25 68.43 106.50
C LYS A 359 -40.41 69.42 106.60
N HIS A 360 -41.10 69.67 105.49
CA HIS A 360 -42.25 70.57 105.45
C HIS A 360 -43.43 70.02 106.28
N GLU A 361 -43.68 68.71 106.22
CA GLU A 361 -44.66 68.03 107.07
C GLU A 361 -44.32 68.15 108.55
N ARG A 362 -43.06 67.87 108.94
CA ARG A 362 -42.62 68.07 110.33
C ARG A 362 -42.75 69.52 110.79
N TYR A 363 -42.31 70.49 109.98
CA TYR A 363 -42.47 71.91 110.30
C TYR A 363 -43.94 72.30 110.46
N ARG A 364 -44.81 71.78 109.58
CA ARG A 364 -46.26 71.99 109.68
C ARG A 364 -46.83 71.37 110.97
N GLU A 365 -46.40 70.17 111.35
CA GLU A 365 -46.79 69.52 112.61
C GLU A 365 -46.30 70.30 113.83
N GLU A 366 -45.06 70.78 113.83
CA GLU A 366 -44.50 71.65 114.86
C GLU A 366 -45.32 72.94 115.01
N GLN A 367 -45.62 73.63 113.91
CA GLN A 367 -46.45 74.84 113.91
C GLN A 367 -47.87 74.58 114.43
N LEU A 368 -48.49 73.44 114.04
CA LEU A 368 -49.79 73.04 114.58
C LEU A 368 -49.73 72.77 116.08
N THR A 369 -48.62 72.17 116.55
CA THR A 369 -48.39 71.89 117.97
C THR A 369 -48.19 73.18 118.75
N GLU A 370 -47.41 74.13 118.24
CA GLU A 370 -47.23 75.47 118.83
C GLU A 370 -48.57 76.21 118.96
N LEU A 371 -49.35 76.28 117.87
CA LEU A 371 -50.68 76.89 117.88
C LEU A 371 -51.62 76.23 118.89
N TRP A 372 -51.57 74.89 118.99
CA TRP A 372 -52.37 74.15 119.97
C TRP A 372 -51.94 74.46 121.41
N THR A 373 -50.63 74.57 121.68
CA THR A 373 -50.14 74.97 123.01
C THR A 373 -50.50 76.41 123.38
N ASP A 374 -50.42 77.34 122.43
CA ASP A 374 -50.85 78.73 122.61
C ASP A 374 -52.36 78.83 122.86
N GLU A 375 -53.15 78.02 122.15
CA GLU A 375 -54.58 77.91 122.37
C GLU A 375 -54.87 77.36 123.78
N GLU A 376 -54.20 76.29 124.21
CA GLU A 376 -54.37 75.71 125.56
C GLU A 376 -53.98 76.70 126.66
N GLU A 377 -52.87 77.43 126.48
CA GLU A 377 -52.46 78.49 127.40
C GLU A 377 -53.49 79.62 127.49
N ASN A 378 -53.99 80.10 126.35
CA ASN A 378 -55.01 81.13 126.31
C ASN A 378 -56.31 80.66 126.94
N GLN A 379 -56.72 79.41 126.70
CA GLN A 379 -57.86 78.79 127.37
C GLN A 379 -57.63 78.72 128.89
N ARG A 380 -56.44 78.32 129.36
CA ARG A 380 -56.08 78.35 130.79
C ARG A 380 -56.15 79.76 131.37
N ARG A 381 -55.58 80.76 130.69
CA ARG A 381 -55.61 82.17 131.12
C ARG A 381 -57.06 82.69 131.17
N ALA A 382 -57.88 82.36 130.18
CA ALA A 382 -59.30 82.70 130.15
C ALA A 382 -60.07 82.03 131.30
N GLN A 383 -59.82 80.74 131.56
CA GLN A 383 -60.42 80.03 132.70
C GLN A 383 -59.97 80.61 134.05
N GLN A 384 -58.70 80.96 134.20
CA GLN A 384 -58.19 81.65 135.40
C GLN A 384 -58.87 83.01 135.57
N ARG A 385 -59.02 83.78 134.50
CA ARG A 385 -59.73 85.07 134.52
C ARG A 385 -61.21 84.90 134.86
N LEU A 386 -61.88 83.87 134.33
CA LEU A 386 -63.24 83.50 134.71
C LEU A 386 -63.34 83.13 136.19
N LYS A 387 -62.41 82.30 136.71
CA LYS A 387 -62.35 81.99 138.15
C LYS A 387 -62.14 83.24 138.99
N GLN A 388 -61.25 84.15 138.58
CA GLN A 388 -61.06 85.44 139.26
C GLN A 388 -62.34 86.29 139.22
N LEU A 389 -63.02 86.34 138.07
CA LEU A 389 -64.30 87.03 137.91
C LEU A 389 -65.39 86.41 138.79
N GLU A 390 -65.45 85.08 138.90
CA GLU A 390 -66.35 84.38 139.81
C GLU A 390 -66.04 84.68 141.27
N VAL A 391 -64.76 84.76 141.66
CA VAL A 391 -64.35 85.18 143.01
C VAL A 391 -64.77 86.63 143.28
N THR A 392 -64.54 87.56 142.35
CA THR A 392 -64.99 88.94 142.50
C THR A 392 -66.51 89.04 142.51
N ARG A 393 -67.23 88.25 141.70
CA ARG A 393 -68.69 88.19 141.69
C ARG A 393 -69.21 87.64 143.01
N LYS A 394 -68.64 86.57 143.55
CA LYS A 394 -69.00 86.02 144.87
C LYS A 394 -68.73 87.02 145.98
N ARG A 395 -67.60 87.73 145.93
CA ARG A 395 -67.28 88.80 146.88
C ARG A 395 -68.28 89.94 146.80
N GLN A 396 -68.58 90.43 145.60
CA GLN A 396 -69.60 91.46 145.40
C GLN A 396 -70.98 90.97 145.82
N GLN A 397 -71.34 89.72 145.54
CA GLN A 397 -72.62 89.14 145.94
C GLN A 397 -72.71 88.98 147.46
N GLN A 398 -71.60 88.64 148.14
CA GLN A 398 -71.50 88.65 149.60
C GLN A 398 -71.57 90.07 150.16
N GLU A 399 -70.89 91.04 149.57
CA GLU A 399 -70.98 92.46 149.95
C GLU A 399 -72.41 92.98 149.76
N LEU A 400 -73.10 92.59 148.68
CA LEU A 400 -74.48 92.94 148.39
C LEU A 400 -75.46 92.24 149.34
N GLN A 401 -75.20 90.97 149.70
CA GLN A 401 -75.94 90.27 150.75
C GLN A 401 -75.75 90.90 152.12
N GLN A 402 -74.52 91.34 152.45
CA GLN A 402 -74.25 92.09 153.68
C GLN A 402 -74.93 93.46 153.64
N HIS A 403 -74.97 94.13 152.50
CA HIS A 403 -75.69 95.40 152.32
C HIS A 403 -77.20 95.22 152.44
N LEU A 404 -77.75 94.14 151.88
CA LEU A 404 -79.17 93.79 152.01
C LEU A 404 -79.52 93.35 153.42
N GLN A 405 -78.63 92.64 154.13
CA GLN A 405 -78.80 92.34 155.56
C GLN A 405 -78.76 93.61 156.41
N ARG A 406 -77.84 94.54 156.14
CA ARG A 406 -77.83 95.86 156.79
C ARG A 406 -79.10 96.65 156.51
N LEU A 407 -79.59 96.63 155.27
CA LEU A 407 -80.83 97.29 154.89
C LEU A 407 -82.07 96.61 155.51
N GLN A 408 -82.09 95.28 155.66
CA GLN A 408 -83.14 94.58 156.41
C GLN A 408 -83.07 94.89 157.91
N GLU A 409 -81.87 94.98 158.50
CA GLU A 409 -81.68 95.43 159.88
C GLU A 409 -82.10 96.90 160.06
N GLU A 410 -81.93 97.75 159.04
CA GLU A 410 -82.40 99.14 159.03
C GLU A 410 -83.92 99.23 158.79
N GLU A 411 -84.52 98.40 157.93
CA GLU A 411 -85.98 98.30 157.79
C GLU A 411 -86.65 97.79 159.07
N ASP A 412 -86.07 96.80 159.75
CA ASP A 412 -86.55 96.33 161.05
C ASP A 412 -86.42 97.39 162.16
N LYS A 413 -85.46 98.31 162.03
CA LYS A 413 -85.33 99.50 162.91
C LYS A 413 -86.34 100.59 162.56
N VAL A 414 -86.65 100.79 161.28
CA VAL A 414 -87.66 101.77 160.81
C VAL A 414 -89.09 101.33 161.15
N SER A 415 -89.39 100.02 161.12
CA SER A 415 -90.68 99.44 161.54
C SER A 415 -91.03 99.69 163.02
N LYS A 416 -90.03 100.01 163.88
CA LYS A 416 -90.21 100.20 165.33
C LYS A 416 -90.26 101.65 165.81
N GLY A 417 -90.15 102.64 164.91
CA GLY A 417 -90.56 104.02 165.18
C GLY A 417 -89.76 104.81 166.22
N GLU A 418 -88.43 104.87 166.11
CA GLU A 418 -87.58 105.85 166.83
C GLU A 418 -86.51 106.51 165.91
N VAL A 419 -86.85 107.72 165.43
CA VAL A 419 -86.04 108.96 165.27
C VAL A 419 -84.76 109.04 164.40
N SER A 420 -84.77 110.10 163.55
CA SER A 420 -83.72 110.98 162.95
C SER A 420 -82.51 110.45 162.14
N LEU A 421 -82.46 111.02 160.91
CA LEU A 421 -81.35 111.60 160.11
C LEU A 421 -79.90 111.48 160.65
N PRO A 422 -78.89 111.38 159.76
CA PRO A 422 -78.72 112.22 158.55
C PRO A 422 -79.33 111.73 157.24
#